data_AF-A0A067DGI8-F1
#
_entry.id   AF-A0A067DGI8-F1
#
_cell.length_a   1.000
_cell.length_b   1.000
_cell.length_c   1.000
_cell.angle_alpha   90.00
_cell.angle_beta   90.00
_cell.angle_gamma   90.00
#
_symmetry.space_group_name_H-M   'P 1'
#
loop_
_entity.id
_entity.type
_entity.pdbx_description
1 polymer ?
#
loop_
_entity_poly.entity_id
_entity_poly.type
_entity_poly.pdbx_seq_one_letter_code
_entity_poly.pdbx_strand_id
1 'polypeptide(L)'
;LIESDAEGIGGSGFVECIREHIHSGWHCQLTEEQFIAVKELLKTAIGRATSRNDVSTIRDALEVSAEMFKKDANNVSDYVQRHLISLSIWEELRFWEGYFDYLMDRFSSKSANYASLVSAQLITVASHM
;
A
#
# COMPACT_ATOMS: atom_id res chain seq x y z
N LEU A 1 13.91 7.43 14.86
CA LEU A 1 14.00 8.80 14.32
C LEU A 1 13.83 8.69 12.82
N ILE A 2 12.69 9.13 12.30
CA ILE A 2 12.54 9.31 10.86
C ILE A 2 13.25 10.63 10.60
N GLU A 3 14.41 10.57 9.98
CA GLU A 3 15.10 11.77 9.54
C GLU A 3 14.15 12.51 8.59
N SER A 4 13.68 13.65 9.05
CA SER A 4 12.94 14.61 8.25
C SER A 4 13.90 15.12 7.19
N ASP A 5 13.91 14.46 6.04
CA ASP A 5 14.63 14.93 4.87
C ASP A 5 14.11 16.32 4.50
N ALA A 6 15.03 17.24 4.20
CA ALA A 6 14.81 18.69 4.17
C ALA A 6 13.81 19.18 3.10
N GLU A 7 13.17 18.28 2.36
CA GLU A 7 12.20 18.54 1.29
C GLU A 7 10.77 18.07 1.60
N GLY A 8 10.49 17.59 2.82
CA GLY A 8 9.14 17.12 3.19
C GLY A 8 8.77 15.76 2.58
N ILE A 9 9.77 15.00 2.11
CA ILE A 9 9.68 13.68 1.45
C ILE A 9 9.47 12.53 2.45
N GLY A 10 9.44 12.79 3.75
CA GLY A 10 9.59 11.78 4.83
C GLY A 10 8.59 10.60 4.91
N GLY A 11 7.70 10.41 3.93
CA GLY A 11 6.91 9.19 3.76
C GLY A 11 7.38 8.28 2.63
N SER A 12 7.90 8.80 1.51
CA SER A 12 8.18 7.99 0.31
C SER A 12 9.41 7.11 0.49
N GLY A 13 10.49 7.61 1.07
CA GLY A 13 11.70 6.80 1.34
C GLY A 13 11.43 5.64 2.31
N PHE A 14 10.52 5.82 3.27
CA PHE A 14 10.06 4.72 4.14
C PHE A 14 9.31 3.65 3.35
N VAL A 15 8.37 4.05 2.50
CA VAL A 15 7.57 3.14 1.67
C VAL A 15 8.45 2.42 0.64
N GLU A 16 9.39 3.13 0.04
CA GLU A 16 10.36 2.58 -0.91
C GLU A 16 11.27 1.53 -0.25
N CYS A 17 11.84 1.85 0.92
CA CYS A 17 12.67 0.92 1.69
C CYS A 17 11.92 -0.39 2.02
N ILE A 18 10.64 -0.29 2.43
CA ILE A 18 9.81 -1.49 2.65
C ILE A 18 9.63 -2.26 1.36
N ARG A 19 9.27 -1.59 0.27
CA ARG A 19 9.03 -2.25 -1.03
C ARG A 19 10.27 -3.00 -1.51
N GLU A 20 11.45 -2.40 -1.37
CA GLU A 20 12.72 -3.04 -1.68
C GLU A 20 12.98 -4.27 -0.81
N HIS A 21 12.68 -4.19 0.49
CA HIS A 21 12.80 -5.35 1.38
C HIS A 21 11.85 -6.48 0.98
N ILE A 22 10.61 -6.18 0.60
CA ILE A 22 9.65 -7.17 0.09
C ILE A 22 10.22 -7.83 -1.18
N HIS A 23 10.70 -7.03 -2.14
CA HIS A 23 11.32 -7.54 -3.37
C HIS A 23 12.61 -8.34 -3.11
N SER A 24 13.30 -8.11 -2.00
CA SER A 24 14.47 -8.90 -1.57
C SER A 24 14.10 -10.28 -0.99
N GLY A 25 12.80 -10.59 -0.85
CA GLY A 25 12.32 -11.88 -0.35
C GLY A 25 11.93 -11.86 1.13
N TRP A 26 11.68 -10.68 1.72
CA TRP A 26 11.16 -10.60 3.07
C TRP A 26 9.74 -11.17 3.16
N HIS A 27 9.47 -11.96 4.20
CA HIS A 27 8.20 -12.68 4.37
C HIS A 27 7.05 -11.79 4.88
N CYS A 28 7.31 -10.50 5.12
CA CYS A 28 6.31 -9.49 5.51
C CYS A 28 5.55 -9.78 6.83
N GLN A 29 6.00 -10.77 7.61
CA GLN A 29 5.47 -11.06 8.94
C GLN A 29 6.10 -10.12 9.98
N LEU A 30 5.25 -9.43 10.74
CA LEU A 30 5.61 -8.47 11.77
C LEU A 30 5.35 -9.02 13.18
N THR A 31 6.14 -8.56 14.16
CA THR A 31 5.74 -8.65 15.58
C THR A 31 4.58 -7.67 15.86
N GLU A 32 3.94 -7.79 17.03
CA GLU A 32 2.84 -6.89 17.42
C GLU A 32 3.29 -5.42 17.42
N GLU A 33 4.45 -5.12 18.00
CA GLU A 33 4.99 -3.77 18.08
C GLU A 33 5.36 -3.23 16.70
N GLN A 34 5.96 -4.07 15.86
CA GLN A 34 6.27 -3.70 14.47
C GLN A 34 4.99 -3.44 13.68
N PHE A 35 3.96 -4.25 13.86
CA PHE A 35 2.67 -4.08 13.20
C PHE A 35 2.03 -2.73 13.54
N ILE A 36 1.98 -2.38 14.83
CA ILE A 36 1.45 -1.09 15.29
C ILE A 36 2.28 0.06 14.71
N ALA A 37 3.61 -0.02 14.79
CA ALA A 37 4.49 1.03 14.28
C ALA A 37 4.34 1.23 12.76
N VAL A 38 4.45 0.15 11.99
CA VAL A 38 4.34 0.18 10.52
C VAL A 38 2.97 0.71 10.08
N LYS A 39 1.89 0.26 10.73
CA LYS A 39 0.52 0.76 10.48
C LYS A 39 0.43 2.27 10.64
N GLU A 40 0.90 2.83 11.77
CA GLU A 40 0.82 4.27 12.02
C GLU A 40 1.75 5.08 11.09
N LEU A 41 2.91 4.52 10.74
CA LEU A 41 3.83 5.14 9.79
C LEU A 41 3.24 5.19 8.37
N LEU A 42 2.64 4.10 7.89
CA LEU A 42 1.97 4.07 6.60
C LEU A 42 0.77 5.02 6.58
N LYS A 43 -0.03 5.04 7.64
CA LYS A 43 -1.14 5.99 7.78
C LYS A 43 -0.65 7.44 7.64
N THR A 44 0.46 7.76 8.29
CA THR A 44 1.10 9.09 8.21
C THR A 44 1.65 9.38 6.81
N ALA A 45 2.34 8.42 6.21
CA ALA A 45 2.91 8.55 4.87
C ALA A 45 1.81 8.80 3.82
N ILE A 46 0.73 8.03 3.86
CA ILE A 46 -0.42 8.20 2.97
C ILE A 46 -1.05 9.56 3.19
N GLY A 47 -1.34 9.96 4.44
CA GLY A 47 -1.93 11.28 4.71
C GLY A 47 -1.10 12.45 4.18
N ARG A 48 0.24 12.37 4.30
CA ARG A 48 1.16 13.37 3.72
C ARG A 48 1.27 13.31 2.20
N ALA A 49 1.13 12.14 1.61
CA ALA A 49 1.14 11.99 0.16
C ALA A 49 -0.18 12.49 -0.45
N THR A 50 -1.32 12.24 0.21
CA THR A 50 -2.64 12.78 -0.15
C THR A 50 -2.62 14.31 -0.15
N SER A 51 -2.09 14.97 0.88
CA SER A 51 -2.04 16.44 0.93
C SER A 51 -1.16 17.07 -0.15
N ARG A 52 -0.22 16.31 -0.72
CA ARG A 52 0.67 16.71 -1.80
C ARG A 52 0.19 16.24 -3.18
N ASN A 53 -0.92 15.53 -3.25
CA ASN A 53 -1.40 14.87 -4.47
C ASN A 53 -0.34 13.94 -5.11
N ASP A 54 0.47 13.28 -4.28
CA ASP A 54 1.51 12.33 -4.70
C ASP A 54 0.90 10.92 -4.82
N VAL A 55 0.21 10.69 -5.94
CA VAL A 55 -0.52 9.44 -6.21
C VAL A 55 0.41 8.23 -6.24
N SER A 56 1.65 8.41 -6.70
CA SER A 56 2.67 7.35 -6.70
C SER A 56 2.97 6.83 -5.30
N THR A 57 3.29 7.74 -4.36
CA THR A 57 3.60 7.34 -2.99
C THR A 57 2.38 6.73 -2.29
N ILE A 58 1.18 7.24 -2.55
CA ILE A 58 -0.07 6.69 -1.99
C ILE A 58 -0.25 5.24 -2.45
N ARG A 59 -0.23 5.01 -3.76
CA ARG A 59 -0.35 3.66 -4.35
C ARG A 59 0.67 2.72 -3.72
N ASP A 60 1.91 3.14 -3.77
CA ASP A 60 3.04 2.37 -3.29
C ASP A 60 2.89 1.99 -1.80
N ALA A 61 2.41 2.93 -0.97
CA ALA A 61 2.14 2.70 0.45
C ALA A 61 1.01 1.68 0.65
N LEU A 62 -0.01 1.73 -0.19
CA LEU A 62 -1.12 0.78 -0.15
C LEU A 62 -0.69 -0.62 -0.61
N GLU A 63 0.12 -0.73 -1.66
CA GLU A 63 0.67 -2.01 -2.12
C GLU A 63 1.51 -2.68 -1.02
N VAL A 64 2.45 -1.96 -0.39
CA VAL A 64 3.24 -2.56 0.70
C VAL A 64 2.38 -2.90 1.92
N SER A 65 1.33 -2.12 2.20
CA SER A 65 0.41 -2.40 3.32
C SER A 65 -0.38 -3.70 3.14
N ALA A 66 -0.60 -4.12 1.89
CA ALA A 66 -1.30 -5.36 1.54
C ALA A 66 -0.44 -6.60 1.78
N GLU A 67 0.88 -6.45 1.78
CA GLU A 67 1.83 -7.57 1.97
C GLU A 67 2.16 -7.79 3.46
N MET A 68 2.17 -6.74 4.27
CA MET A 68 2.60 -6.81 5.67
C MET A 68 1.49 -7.27 6.61
N PHE A 69 1.79 -8.26 7.46
CA PHE A 69 0.82 -8.86 8.35
C PHE A 69 1.40 -9.27 9.70
N LYS A 70 0.52 -9.47 10.68
CA LYS A 70 0.79 -10.23 11.89
C LYS A 70 -0.11 -11.46 11.95
N LYS A 71 0.30 -12.48 12.71
CA LYS A 71 -0.51 -13.67 12.97
C LYS A 71 -1.02 -13.64 14.40
N ASP A 72 -2.30 -13.92 14.60
CA ASP A 72 -2.88 -14.09 15.92
C ASP A 72 -2.57 -15.48 16.51
N ALA A 73 -3.09 -15.75 17.72
CA ALA A 73 -2.92 -17.04 18.38
C ALA A 73 -3.55 -18.22 17.62
N ASN A 74 -4.45 -17.96 16.67
CA ASN A 74 -5.10 -18.96 15.81
C ASN A 74 -4.44 -19.06 14.42
N ASN A 75 -3.28 -18.43 14.21
CA ASN A 75 -2.54 -18.40 12.95
C ASN A 75 -3.34 -17.70 11.81
N VAL A 76 -4.26 -16.82 12.16
CA VAL A 76 -5.00 -15.97 11.21
C VAL A 76 -4.14 -14.73 10.90
N SER A 77 -3.93 -14.45 9.62
CA SER A 77 -3.19 -13.26 9.18
C SER A 77 -4.09 -12.01 9.24
N ASP A 78 -3.65 -11.03 10.01
CA ASP A 78 -4.18 -9.68 10.03
C ASP A 78 -3.23 -8.73 9.29
N TYR A 79 -3.70 -8.16 8.19
CA TYR A 79 -2.89 -7.35 7.27
C TYR A 79 -3.01 -5.88 7.60
N VAL A 80 -1.90 -5.14 7.51
CA VAL A 80 -1.85 -3.70 7.82
C VAL A 80 -2.89 -2.94 7.01
N GLN A 81 -3.07 -3.27 5.72
CA GLN A 81 -4.03 -2.62 4.82
C GLN A 81 -5.45 -2.55 5.39
N ARG A 82 -5.93 -3.60 6.07
CA ARG A 82 -7.30 -3.63 6.63
C ARG A 82 -7.54 -2.54 7.66
N HIS A 83 -6.48 -2.08 8.32
CA HIS A 83 -6.55 -1.01 9.32
C HIS A 83 -6.46 0.39 8.70
N LEU A 84 -6.19 0.48 7.40
CA LEU A 84 -6.10 1.72 6.64
C LEU A 84 -7.43 2.08 5.96
N ILE A 85 -8.48 1.25 6.07
CA ILE A 85 -9.80 1.49 5.47
C ILE A 85 -10.44 2.83 5.88
N SER A 86 -10.06 3.35 7.05
CA SER A 86 -10.56 4.64 7.55
C SER A 86 -9.97 5.88 6.87
N LEU A 87 -9.02 5.72 5.94
CA LEU A 87 -8.40 6.83 5.22
C LEU A 87 -9.36 7.38 4.16
N SER A 88 -9.44 8.71 4.02
CA SER A 88 -10.32 9.33 3.00
C SER A 88 -9.89 9.08 1.56
N ILE A 89 -8.66 8.61 1.35
CA ILE A 89 -8.09 8.35 0.02
C ILE A 89 -8.89 7.34 -0.80
N TRP A 90 -9.62 6.44 -0.14
CA TRP A 90 -10.48 5.45 -0.79
C TRP A 90 -11.68 6.10 -1.50
N GLU A 91 -12.05 7.33 -1.13
CA GLU A 91 -13.14 8.09 -1.74
C GLU A 91 -12.64 9.02 -2.87
N GLU A 92 -11.33 9.14 -3.07
CA GLU A 92 -10.73 10.08 -4.02
C GLU A 92 -10.70 9.50 -5.44
N LEU A 93 -11.57 9.99 -6.33
CA LEU A 93 -11.65 9.52 -7.73
C LEU A 93 -10.31 9.59 -8.46
N ARG A 94 -9.55 10.68 -8.26
CA ARG A 94 -8.24 10.88 -8.92
C ARG A 94 -7.22 9.81 -8.54
N PHE A 95 -7.28 9.32 -7.30
CA PHE A 95 -6.42 8.24 -6.86
C PHE A 95 -6.73 6.96 -7.63
N TRP A 96 -8.02 6.61 -7.75
CA TRP A 96 -8.45 5.43 -8.49
C TRP A 96 -8.11 5.51 -9.97
N GLU A 97 -8.35 6.64 -10.63
CA GLU A 97 -7.97 6.86 -12.03
C GLU A 97 -6.47 6.61 -12.23
N GLY A 98 -5.62 7.26 -11.44
CA GLY A 98 -4.17 7.07 -11.54
C GLY A 98 -3.70 5.66 -11.17
N TYR A 99 -4.39 4.99 -10.24
CA TYR A 99 -4.07 3.61 -9.89
C TYR A 99 -4.46 2.63 -10.99
N PHE A 100 -5.62 2.81 -11.63
CA PHE A 100 -6.01 2.02 -12.78
C PHE A 100 -5.04 2.22 -13.94
N ASP A 101 -4.70 3.46 -14.30
CA ASP A 101 -3.73 3.75 -15.36
C ASP A 101 -2.36 3.09 -15.08
N TYR A 102 -1.92 3.07 -13.83
CA TYR A 102 -0.72 2.32 -13.45
C TYR A 102 -0.86 0.81 -13.67
N LEU A 103 -1.98 0.22 -13.25
CA LEU A 103 -2.25 -1.21 -13.47
C LEU A 103 -2.32 -1.53 -14.98
N MET A 104 -2.93 -0.64 -15.77
CA MET A 104 -2.95 -0.73 -17.23
C MET A 104 -1.55 -0.85 -17.79
N ASP A 105 -0.69 0.11 -17.44
CA ASP A 105 0.66 0.22 -17.98
C ASP A 105 1.51 -1.00 -17.57
N ARG A 106 1.49 -1.36 -16.28
CA ARG A 106 2.27 -2.47 -15.71
C ARG A 106 1.92 -3.83 -16.34
N PHE A 107 0.65 -4.07 -16.65
CA PHE A 107 0.17 -5.37 -17.13
C PHE A 107 -0.12 -5.42 -18.64
N SER A 108 -0.04 -4.28 -19.34
CA SER A 108 -0.23 -4.17 -20.81
C SER A 108 0.69 -5.11 -21.60
N SER A 109 1.85 -5.46 -21.06
CA SER A 109 2.87 -6.27 -21.73
C SER A 109 2.79 -7.78 -21.46
N LYS A 110 1.86 -8.27 -20.60
CA LYS A 110 1.98 -9.63 -20.03
C LYS A 110 0.86 -10.68 -20.21
N SER A 111 -0.35 -10.44 -20.74
CA SER A 111 -1.22 -11.58 -21.10
C SER A 111 -2.46 -11.28 -21.95
N ALA A 112 -2.88 -12.30 -22.70
CA ALA A 112 -4.13 -12.41 -23.45
C ALA A 112 -5.42 -12.43 -22.59
N ASN A 113 -5.36 -12.07 -21.29
CA ASN A 113 -6.52 -12.09 -20.40
C ASN A 113 -6.54 -10.91 -19.42
N TYR A 114 -6.21 -9.74 -19.96
CA TYR A 114 -6.21 -8.43 -19.31
C TYR A 114 -7.49 -8.14 -18.49
N ALA A 115 -8.67 -8.49 -19.02
CA ALA A 115 -9.94 -8.30 -18.33
C ALA A 115 -10.06 -9.14 -17.04
N SER A 116 -9.54 -10.36 -17.01
CA SER A 116 -9.57 -11.22 -15.82
C SER A 116 -8.67 -10.70 -14.69
N LEU A 117 -7.52 -10.12 -15.04
CA LEU A 117 -6.59 -9.56 -14.04
C LEU A 117 -7.15 -8.29 -13.40
N VAL A 118 -7.68 -7.37 -14.21
CA VAL A 118 -8.32 -6.14 -13.72
C VAL A 118 -9.57 -6.49 -12.91
N SER A 119 -10.36 -7.47 -13.34
CA SER A 119 -11.52 -7.94 -12.58
C SER A 119 -11.11 -8.53 -11.23
N ALA A 120 -10.02 -9.30 -11.15
CA ALA A 120 -9.54 -9.84 -9.88
C ALA A 120 -9.11 -8.71 -8.91
N GLN A 121 -8.40 -7.70 -9.42
CA GLN A 121 -7.97 -6.55 -8.60
C GLN A 121 -9.16 -5.70 -8.16
N LEU A 122 -10.13 -5.47 -9.03
CA LEU A 122 -11.39 -4.78 -8.69
C LEU A 122 -12.20 -5.56 -7.64
N ILE A 123 -12.26 -6.89 -7.73
CA ILE A 123 -12.92 -7.74 -6.73
C ILE A 123 -12.21 -7.64 -5.38
N THR A 124 -10.87 -7.65 -5.36
CA THR A 124 -10.10 -7.46 -4.13
C THR A 124 -10.39 -6.10 -3.52
N VAL A 125 -10.35 -5.02 -4.31
CA VAL A 125 -10.72 -3.67 -3.86
C VAL A 125 -12.15 -3.64 -3.32
N ALA A 126 -13.12 -4.20 -4.05
CA ALA A 126 -14.52 -4.24 -3.64
C ALA A 126 -14.76 -5.09 -2.39
N SER A 127 -13.96 -6.13 -2.14
CA SER A 127 -14.05 -6.94 -0.92
C SER A 127 -13.52 -6.22 0.33
N HIS A 128 -12.89 -5.07 0.14
CA HIS A 128 -12.33 -4.22 1.18
C HIS A 128 -13.10 -2.90 1.36
N MET A 129 -14.21 -2.70 0.62
CA MET A 129 -15.22 -1.66 0.86
C MET A 129 -16.41 -2.25 1.63
#